data_AF-A0A6G8B005-F1
#
_entry.id   AF-A0A6G8B005-F1
#
_cell.length_a   1.000
_cell.length_b   1.000
_cell.length_c   1.000
_cell.angle_alpha   90.00
_cell.angle_beta   90.00
_cell.angle_gamma   90.00
#
_symmetry.space_group_name_H-M   'P 1'
#
loop_
_entity.id
_entity.type
_entity.pdbx_description
1 polymer ?
#
loop_
_entity_poly.entity_id
_entity_poly.type
_entity_poly.pdbx_seq_one_letter_code
_entity_poly.pdbx_strand_id
1 'polypeptide(L)'
;MVIQLLYTSIAGNTKNFIKNFIKFAQNEQSNYQFQAIEISDNTQITNLDSPAFVFVPTYLDGGNGIHSGVQEILTNSLFEFIDDLPDKSKILGIIGSGNKNFNAQYILTARRYAIQWGIPLIDNFELRGVPTDTQRIFKSVMLRLNQFNRNETIKFNPTNAFQCITNSESELLLIDEKNHLVSPIFFSSNINLDPSLLTLIKVEKPDELYSIQVKALTMQHYWFIPKSI
;
A
#
# COMPACT_ATOMS: atom_id res chain seq x y z
N MET A 1 -11.29 -7.63 -20.20
CA MET A 1 -11.48 -8.10 -18.80
C MET A 1 -11.82 -6.92 -17.92
N VAL A 2 -12.73 -7.07 -16.95
CA VAL A 2 -13.08 -5.99 -16.01
C VAL A 2 -12.12 -6.00 -14.82
N ILE A 3 -11.65 -4.81 -14.42
CA ILE A 3 -10.84 -4.58 -13.23
C ILE A 3 -11.60 -3.63 -12.30
N GLN A 4 -11.80 -4.03 -11.05
CA GLN A 4 -12.52 -3.23 -10.07
C GLN A 4 -11.58 -2.24 -9.37
N LEU A 5 -12.03 -0.99 -9.24
CA LEU A 5 -11.38 0.05 -8.46
C LEU A 5 -12.25 0.29 -7.23
N LEU A 6 -11.93 -0.39 -6.13
CA LEU A 6 -12.61 -0.28 -4.85
C LEU A 6 -12.08 0.97 -4.14
N TYR A 7 -12.95 1.88 -3.74
CA TYR A 7 -12.50 3.12 -3.11
C TYR A 7 -13.51 3.68 -2.14
N THR A 8 -13.06 4.56 -1.24
CA THR A 8 -13.95 5.47 -0.50
C THR A 8 -13.49 6.91 -0.70
N SER A 9 -14.40 7.87 -0.56
CA SER A 9 -14.10 9.27 -0.85
C SER A 9 -14.96 10.24 -0.02
N ILE A 10 -14.39 10.74 1.07
CA ILE A 10 -15.09 11.68 1.98
C ILE A 10 -15.25 13.07 1.36
N ALA A 11 -14.14 13.72 0.96
CA ALA A 11 -14.15 15.08 0.40
C ALA A 11 -14.16 15.13 -1.15
N GLY A 12 -14.40 14.00 -1.83
CA GLY A 12 -14.42 13.93 -3.29
C GLY A 12 -13.06 13.83 -4.00
N ASN A 13 -11.95 13.93 -3.27
CA ASN A 13 -10.59 13.87 -3.84
C ASN A 13 -10.30 12.52 -4.53
N THR A 14 -10.47 11.41 -3.83
CA THR A 14 -10.27 10.06 -4.37
C THR A 14 -11.22 9.79 -5.53
N LYS A 15 -12.49 10.19 -5.40
CA LYS A 15 -13.49 10.09 -6.48
C LYS A 15 -13.07 10.82 -7.75
N ASN A 16 -12.51 12.02 -7.62
CA ASN A 16 -11.97 12.78 -8.75
C ASN A 16 -10.77 12.07 -9.38
N PHE A 17 -9.84 11.59 -8.57
CA PHE A 17 -8.69 10.82 -9.05
C PHE A 17 -9.14 9.58 -9.86
N ILE A 18 -10.07 8.78 -9.32
CA ILE A 18 -10.61 7.59 -10.00
C ILE A 18 -11.25 7.94 -11.36
N LYS A 19 -12.02 9.03 -11.43
CA LYS A 19 -12.60 9.50 -12.70
C LYS A 19 -11.52 9.82 -13.74
N ASN A 20 -10.47 10.53 -13.32
CA ASN A 20 -9.35 10.89 -14.21
C ASN A 20 -8.55 9.66 -14.63
N PHE A 21 -8.35 8.70 -13.71
CA PHE A 21 -7.69 7.42 -14.00
C PHE A 21 -8.44 6.62 -15.06
N ILE A 22 -9.76 6.45 -14.93
CA ILE A 22 -10.56 5.72 -15.91
C ILE A 22 -10.51 6.42 -17.27
N LYS A 23 -10.65 7.75 -17.31
CA LYS A 23 -10.54 8.54 -18.54
C LYS A 23 -9.17 8.37 -19.21
N PHE A 24 -8.10 8.38 -18.42
CA PHE A 24 -6.74 8.17 -18.91
C PHE A 24 -6.59 6.75 -19.49
N ALA A 25 -7.03 5.72 -18.77
CA ALA A 25 -6.95 4.33 -19.22
C ALA A 25 -7.71 4.06 -20.53
N GLN A 26 -8.85 4.75 -20.73
CA GLN A 26 -9.61 4.69 -21.99
C GLN A 26 -8.82 5.29 -23.16
N ASN A 27 -8.12 6.40 -22.94
CA ASN A 27 -7.29 7.04 -23.97
C ASN A 27 -6.05 6.20 -24.33
N GLU A 28 -5.47 5.48 -23.36
CA GLU A 28 -4.33 4.58 -23.58
C GLU A 28 -4.74 3.25 -24.26
N GLN A 29 -6.03 3.08 -24.61
CA GLN A 29 -6.55 1.87 -25.27
C GLN A 29 -6.16 0.56 -24.56
N SER A 30 -6.21 0.57 -23.22
CA SER A 30 -5.88 -0.63 -22.44
C SER A 30 -6.85 -1.78 -22.73
N ASN A 31 -6.37 -3.02 -22.69
CA ASN A 31 -7.21 -4.22 -22.83
C ASN A 31 -8.15 -4.48 -21.62
N TYR A 32 -8.15 -3.58 -20.65
CA TYR A 32 -8.92 -3.67 -19.41
C TYR A 32 -10.02 -2.61 -19.38
N GLN A 33 -11.18 -3.01 -18.86
CA GLN A 33 -12.25 -2.10 -18.52
C GLN A 33 -12.22 -1.85 -17.02
N PHE A 34 -12.01 -0.61 -16.62
CA PHE A 34 -11.98 -0.23 -15.22
C PHE A 34 -13.37 0.15 -14.71
N GLN A 35 -13.81 -0.47 -13.62
CA GLN A 35 -15.09 -0.21 -12.98
C GLN A 35 -14.85 0.37 -11.57
N ALA A 36 -15.30 1.60 -11.35
CA ALA A 36 -15.25 2.22 -10.03
C ALA A 36 -16.38 1.70 -9.14
N ILE A 37 -16.04 1.31 -7.90
CA ILE A 37 -16.98 0.87 -6.87
C ILE A 37 -16.68 1.67 -5.61
N GLU A 38 -17.59 2.57 -5.25
CA GLU A 38 -17.48 3.35 -4.01
C GLU A 38 -18.03 2.52 -2.85
N ILE A 39 -17.19 2.29 -1.84
CA ILE A 39 -17.49 1.49 -0.66
C ILE A 39 -18.04 2.38 0.45
N SER A 40 -19.15 1.93 1.03
CA SER A 40 -19.88 2.58 2.12
C SER A 40 -20.60 1.51 2.94
N ASP A 41 -21.23 1.89 4.05
CA ASP A 41 -22.03 0.97 4.89
C ASP A 41 -23.19 0.30 4.13
N ASN A 42 -23.62 0.87 3.00
CA ASN A 42 -24.68 0.33 2.15
C ASN A 42 -24.18 -0.59 1.03
N THR A 43 -22.88 -0.85 0.96
CA THR A 43 -22.29 -1.71 -0.08
C THR A 43 -22.70 -3.17 0.16
N GLN A 44 -23.43 -3.76 -0.79
CA GLN A 44 -23.95 -5.13 -0.68
C GLN A 44 -23.06 -6.21 -1.31
N ILE A 45 -21.88 -5.82 -1.81
CA ILE A 45 -20.93 -6.77 -2.39
C ILE A 45 -20.33 -7.59 -1.25
N THR A 46 -20.41 -8.92 -1.35
CA THR A 46 -19.89 -9.85 -0.33
C THR A 46 -18.74 -10.71 -0.85
N ASN A 47 -18.47 -10.68 -2.15
CA ASN A 47 -17.35 -11.36 -2.78
C ASN A 47 -16.83 -10.56 -3.96
N LEU A 48 -15.54 -10.72 -4.28
CA LEU A 48 -14.95 -10.17 -5.50
C LEU A 48 -14.96 -11.24 -6.57
N ASP A 49 -15.55 -10.97 -7.73
CA ASP A 49 -15.51 -11.88 -8.89
C ASP A 49 -14.48 -11.49 -9.94
N SER A 50 -13.89 -10.30 -9.81
CA SER A 50 -12.88 -9.76 -10.71
C SER A 50 -11.67 -9.26 -9.93
N PRO A 51 -10.48 -9.20 -10.55
CA PRO A 51 -9.32 -8.60 -9.91
C PRO A 51 -9.58 -7.14 -9.55
N ALA A 52 -9.08 -6.71 -8.40
CA ALA A 52 -9.40 -5.43 -7.81
C ALA A 52 -8.15 -4.66 -7.33
N PHE A 53 -8.26 -3.34 -7.32
CA PHE A 53 -7.32 -2.44 -6.66
C PHE A 53 -8.07 -1.56 -5.67
N VAL A 54 -7.47 -1.33 -4.51
CA VAL A 54 -8.04 -0.52 -3.43
C VAL A 54 -7.44 0.88 -3.45
N PHE A 55 -8.27 1.91 -3.36
CA PHE A 55 -7.87 3.31 -3.24
C PHE A 55 -8.43 3.88 -1.95
N VAL A 56 -7.55 4.16 -0.99
CA VAL A 56 -7.96 4.59 0.36
C VAL A 56 -7.35 5.97 0.71
N PRO A 57 -8.18 6.98 1.05
CA PRO A 57 -7.70 8.23 1.60
C PRO A 57 -7.33 8.06 3.08
N THR A 58 -6.42 8.89 3.58
CA THR A 58 -6.01 8.85 4.98
C THR A 58 -6.78 9.89 5.80
N TYR A 59 -7.55 9.41 6.77
CA TYR A 59 -8.23 10.22 7.79
C TYR A 59 -7.93 9.59 9.15
N LEU A 60 -7.32 10.36 10.05
CA LEU A 60 -6.87 9.90 11.36
C LEU A 60 -7.38 10.84 12.46
N ASP A 61 -7.45 10.34 13.69
CA ASP A 61 -7.88 11.05 14.90
C ASP A 61 -6.99 12.24 15.33
N GLY A 62 -5.87 12.46 14.63
CA GLY A 62 -4.99 13.61 14.81
C GLY A 62 -3.87 13.38 15.83
N GLY A 63 -2.69 13.95 15.59
CA GLY A 63 -1.48 13.68 16.37
C GLY A 63 -0.23 13.75 15.50
N ASN A 64 0.79 12.93 15.78
CA ASN A 64 2.06 12.94 15.04
C ASN A 64 2.32 11.69 14.16
N GLY A 65 1.49 10.65 14.28
CA GLY A 65 1.59 9.43 13.48
C GLY A 65 2.67 8.45 13.96
N ILE A 66 3.33 8.75 15.08
CA ILE A 66 4.42 7.97 15.67
C ILE A 66 3.99 7.45 17.05
N HIS A 67 3.55 8.36 17.93
CA HIS A 67 3.09 8.02 19.28
C HIS A 67 1.57 8.18 19.45
N SER A 68 0.94 9.03 18.64
CA SER A 68 -0.50 9.33 18.67
C SER A 68 -1.01 9.71 17.28
N GLY A 69 -2.32 9.80 17.09
CA GLY A 69 -2.90 10.24 15.82
C GLY A 69 -2.75 9.20 14.72
N VAL A 70 -3.02 7.96 15.09
CA VAL A 70 -2.89 6.81 14.19
C VAL A 70 -4.21 6.06 14.04
N GLN A 71 -5.26 6.39 14.80
CA GLN A 71 -6.53 5.70 14.69
C GLN A 71 -7.24 6.14 13.41
N GLU A 72 -7.62 5.18 12.58
CA GLU A 72 -8.41 5.44 11.38
C GLU A 72 -9.81 5.94 11.75
N ILE A 73 -10.25 6.99 11.05
CA ILE A 73 -11.60 7.54 11.17
C ILE A 73 -12.18 7.77 9.78
N LEU A 74 -13.51 7.78 9.67
CA LEU A 74 -14.28 8.08 8.45
C LEU A 74 -14.15 7.09 7.28
N THR A 75 -13.08 6.28 7.22
CA THR A 75 -12.85 5.30 6.14
C THR A 75 -13.09 3.85 6.55
N ASN A 76 -13.61 3.63 7.77
CA ASN A 76 -13.80 2.31 8.37
C ASN A 76 -14.69 1.37 7.54
N SER A 77 -15.69 1.89 6.81
CA SER A 77 -16.53 1.06 5.93
C SER A 77 -15.72 0.33 4.86
N LEU A 78 -14.62 0.94 4.37
CA LEU A 78 -13.72 0.28 3.43
C LEU A 78 -12.86 -0.78 4.13
N PHE A 79 -12.45 -0.53 5.38
CA PHE A 79 -11.73 -1.52 6.18
C PHE A 79 -12.59 -2.76 6.40
N GLU A 80 -13.80 -2.57 6.96
CA GLU A 80 -14.75 -3.63 7.28
C GLU A 80 -15.12 -4.43 6.03
N PHE A 81 -15.41 -3.74 4.91
CA PHE A 81 -15.67 -4.39 3.64
C PHE A 81 -14.52 -5.33 3.21
N ILE A 82 -13.26 -4.88 3.28
CA ILE A 82 -12.13 -5.72 2.88
C ILE A 82 -11.96 -6.86 3.88
N ASP A 83 -12.10 -6.59 5.18
CA ASP A 83 -11.92 -7.58 6.25
C ASP A 83 -12.93 -8.72 6.14
N ASP A 84 -14.18 -8.39 5.78
CA ASP A 84 -15.27 -9.35 5.60
C ASP A 84 -15.19 -10.15 4.28
N LEU A 85 -14.34 -9.75 3.33
CA LEU A 85 -14.17 -10.53 2.08
C LEU A 85 -13.62 -11.93 2.40
N PRO A 86 -14.28 -13.00 1.93
CA PRO A 86 -13.83 -14.37 2.18
C PRO A 86 -12.50 -14.69 1.48
N ASP A 87 -12.23 -14.01 0.35
CA ASP A 87 -11.00 -14.16 -0.43
C ASP A 87 -10.45 -12.78 -0.81
N LYS A 88 -9.29 -12.45 -0.24
CA LYS A 88 -8.58 -11.18 -0.49
C LYS A 88 -7.52 -11.33 -1.59
N SER A 89 -7.28 -12.53 -2.12
CA SER A 89 -6.26 -12.80 -3.14
C SER A 89 -6.51 -12.07 -4.47
N LYS A 90 -7.77 -11.69 -4.72
CA LYS A 90 -8.18 -10.89 -5.88
C LYS A 90 -7.84 -9.41 -5.76
N ILE A 91 -7.48 -8.92 -4.57
CA ILE A 91 -7.01 -7.56 -4.39
C ILE A 91 -5.52 -7.54 -4.74
N LEU A 92 -5.22 -6.98 -5.92
CA LEU A 92 -3.88 -7.03 -6.50
C LEU A 92 -2.96 -5.93 -5.95
N GLY A 93 -3.52 -4.88 -5.36
CA GLY A 93 -2.75 -3.83 -4.72
C GLY A 93 -3.60 -2.72 -4.10
N ILE A 94 -2.96 -1.97 -3.22
CA ILE A 94 -3.50 -0.80 -2.51
C ILE A 94 -2.78 0.45 -3.02
N ILE A 95 -3.56 1.52 -3.17
CA ILE A 95 -3.11 2.86 -3.53
C ILE A 95 -3.57 3.83 -2.44
N GLY A 96 -2.62 4.59 -1.88
CA GLY A 96 -2.91 5.56 -0.82
C GLY A 96 -3.16 6.97 -1.35
N SER A 97 -4.18 7.65 -0.83
CA SER A 97 -4.33 9.11 -0.95
C SER A 97 -4.08 9.77 0.40
N GLY A 98 -3.42 10.93 0.38
CA GLY A 98 -3.15 11.69 1.60
C GLY A 98 -2.77 13.14 1.32
N ASN A 99 -2.25 13.81 2.35
CA ASN A 99 -1.69 15.15 2.26
C ASN A 99 -0.31 15.14 2.91
N LYS A 100 0.72 15.57 2.17
CA LYS A 100 2.12 15.48 2.59
C LYS A 100 2.43 16.38 3.79
N ASN A 101 1.59 17.39 4.05
CA ASN A 101 1.70 18.23 5.25
C ASN A 101 1.57 17.44 6.56
N PHE A 102 1.04 16.20 6.51
CA PHE A 102 0.93 15.32 7.67
C PHE A 102 2.16 14.40 7.88
N ASN A 103 3.25 14.61 7.13
CA ASN A 103 4.55 13.95 7.33
C ASN A 103 4.43 12.42 7.49
N ALA A 104 4.76 11.90 8.69
CA ALA A 104 4.74 10.47 8.99
C ALA A 104 3.35 9.84 8.77
N GLN A 105 2.26 10.60 8.83
CA GLN A 105 0.91 10.10 8.60
C GLN A 105 0.49 10.08 7.14
N TYR A 106 1.26 10.70 6.23
CA TYR A 106 0.95 10.69 4.81
C TYR A 106 0.74 9.25 4.36
N ILE A 107 -0.45 8.92 3.83
CA ILE A 107 -0.87 7.57 3.39
C ILE A 107 -0.85 6.46 4.46
N LEU A 108 -0.84 6.78 5.75
CA LEU A 108 -0.71 5.77 6.83
C LEU A 108 -1.80 4.69 6.78
N THR A 109 -3.04 5.04 6.44
CA THR A 109 -4.13 4.06 6.32
C THR A 109 -3.81 3.00 5.26
N ALA A 110 -3.35 3.42 4.06
CA ALA A 110 -2.98 2.52 2.98
C ALA A 110 -1.85 1.56 3.37
N ARG A 111 -0.87 2.06 4.14
CA ARG A 111 0.22 1.23 4.66
C ARG A 111 -0.27 0.17 5.63
N ARG A 112 -1.18 0.55 6.53
CA ARG A 112 -1.77 -0.38 7.50
C ARG A 112 -2.58 -1.46 6.81
N TYR A 113 -3.35 -1.11 5.78
CA TYR A 113 -4.09 -2.07 4.96
C TYR A 113 -3.14 -3.08 4.29
N ALA A 114 -2.02 -2.60 3.73
CA ALA A 114 -1.02 -3.45 3.10
C ALA A 114 -0.42 -4.47 4.09
N ILE A 115 -0.15 -4.03 5.32
CA ILE A 115 0.37 -4.89 6.40
C ILE A 115 -0.69 -5.89 6.88
N GLN A 116 -1.92 -5.44 7.09
CA GLN A 116 -3.00 -6.20 7.71
C GLN A 116 -3.38 -7.43 6.89
N TRP A 117 -3.72 -7.24 5.62
CA TRP A 117 -4.23 -8.32 4.75
C TRP A 117 -3.22 -8.87 3.79
N GLY A 118 -2.12 -8.17 3.74
CA GLY A 118 -0.99 -8.71 3.12
C GLY A 118 -0.81 -8.37 1.64
N ILE A 119 -1.34 -7.22 1.26
CA ILE A 119 -1.54 -6.82 -0.11
C ILE A 119 -0.49 -5.78 -0.52
N PRO A 120 0.08 -5.86 -1.73
CA PRO A 120 0.99 -4.86 -2.27
C PRO A 120 0.51 -3.41 -2.13
N LEU A 121 1.24 -2.55 -1.43
CA LEU A 121 1.10 -1.10 -1.61
C LEU A 121 1.78 -0.72 -2.93
N ILE A 122 0.99 -0.53 -3.98
CA ILE A 122 1.47 -0.38 -5.36
C ILE A 122 1.39 1.04 -5.91
N ASP A 123 0.64 1.94 -5.26
CA ASP A 123 0.71 3.35 -5.64
C ASP A 123 0.37 4.37 -4.51
N ASN A 124 0.61 5.67 -4.70
CA ASN A 124 0.12 6.78 -3.90
C ASN A 124 -0.03 8.09 -4.70
N PHE A 125 -0.87 8.99 -4.19
CA PHE A 125 -1.06 10.34 -4.71
C PHE A 125 -1.47 11.33 -3.60
N GLU A 126 -1.30 12.62 -3.85
CA GLU A 126 -1.68 13.68 -2.92
C GLU A 126 -3.02 14.31 -3.29
N LEU A 127 -3.93 14.43 -2.32
CA LEU A 127 -5.27 15.00 -2.50
C LEU A 127 -6.01 14.34 -3.68
N ARG A 128 -6.34 15.11 -4.72
CA ARG A 128 -7.01 14.64 -5.95
C ARG A 128 -6.06 14.10 -7.02
N GLY A 129 -4.75 14.11 -6.74
CA GLY A 129 -3.68 13.81 -7.68
C GLY A 129 -3.51 14.86 -8.77
N VAL A 130 -2.40 14.74 -9.49
CA VAL A 130 -2.09 15.49 -10.71
C VAL A 130 -1.98 14.55 -11.92
N PRO A 131 -1.98 15.04 -13.18
CA PRO A 131 -1.93 14.17 -14.36
C PRO A 131 -0.74 13.20 -14.37
N THR A 132 0.41 13.60 -13.83
CA THR A 132 1.59 12.74 -13.70
C THR A 132 1.36 11.60 -12.71
N ASP A 133 0.57 11.79 -11.66
CA ASP A 133 0.17 10.71 -10.75
C ASP A 133 -0.69 9.70 -11.48
N THR A 134 -1.67 10.16 -12.27
CA THR A 134 -2.53 9.28 -13.06
C THR A 134 -1.74 8.39 -14.01
N GLN A 135 -0.81 8.98 -14.76
CA GLN A 135 0.04 8.22 -15.68
C GLN A 135 0.93 7.21 -14.94
N ARG A 136 1.51 7.61 -13.81
CA ARG A 136 2.39 6.77 -12.99
C ARG A 136 1.63 5.60 -12.37
N ILE A 137 0.47 5.88 -11.75
CA ILE A 137 -0.43 4.88 -11.15
C ILE A 137 -0.94 3.91 -12.20
N PHE A 138 -1.29 4.38 -13.40
CA PHE A 138 -1.69 3.51 -14.50
C PHE A 138 -0.58 2.52 -14.88
N LYS A 139 0.68 2.99 -14.99
CA LYS A 139 1.83 2.10 -15.24
C LYS A 139 2.00 1.07 -14.13
N SER A 140 1.91 1.47 -12.85
CA SER A 140 1.99 0.54 -11.71
C SER A 140 0.89 -0.52 -11.74
N VAL A 141 -0.35 -0.12 -12.02
CA VAL A 141 -1.50 -1.03 -12.17
C VAL A 141 -1.29 -2.00 -13.34
N MET A 142 -0.83 -1.52 -14.51
CA MET A 142 -0.54 -2.38 -15.66
C MET A 142 0.57 -3.40 -15.37
N LEU A 143 1.66 -2.96 -14.71
CA LEU A 143 2.75 -3.85 -14.31
C LEU A 143 2.23 -4.95 -13.39
N ARG A 144 1.44 -4.60 -12.38
CA ARG A 144 0.88 -5.58 -11.43
C ARG A 144 -0.07 -6.57 -12.10
N LEU A 145 -0.91 -6.09 -13.03
CA LEU A 145 -1.80 -6.95 -13.81
C LEU A 145 -1.03 -7.91 -14.71
N ASN A 146 0.05 -7.46 -15.35
CA ASN A 146 0.89 -8.32 -16.18
C ASN A 146 1.54 -9.44 -15.36
N GLN A 147 2.04 -9.13 -14.16
CA GLN A 147 2.59 -10.12 -13.24
C GLN A 147 1.52 -11.14 -12.82
N PHE A 148 0.33 -10.64 -12.46
CA PHE A 148 -0.80 -11.50 -12.08
C PHE A 148 -1.17 -12.47 -13.21
N ASN A 149 -1.33 -11.98 -14.44
CA ASN A 149 -1.70 -12.82 -15.58
C ASN A 149 -0.63 -13.87 -15.94
N ARG A 150 0.63 -13.61 -15.61
CA ARG A 150 1.74 -14.55 -15.84
C ARG A 150 1.97 -15.50 -14.66
N ASN A 151 1.17 -15.41 -13.60
CA ASN A 151 1.39 -16.09 -12.33
C ASN A 151 2.80 -15.83 -11.77
N GLU A 152 3.37 -14.65 -12.05
CA GLU A 152 4.66 -14.25 -11.51
C GLU A 152 4.49 -13.91 -10.03
N THR A 153 5.17 -14.67 -9.17
CA THR A 153 5.32 -14.31 -7.77
C THR A 153 6.04 -12.97 -7.69
N ILE A 154 5.55 -12.08 -6.83
CA ILE A 154 6.21 -10.82 -6.59
C ILE A 154 7.54 -11.11 -5.89
N LYS A 155 8.65 -10.76 -6.55
CA LYS A 155 10.00 -10.94 -6.01
C LYS A 155 10.42 -9.67 -5.29
N PHE A 156 10.79 -9.80 -4.03
CA PHE A 156 11.47 -8.77 -3.27
C PHE A 156 12.97 -9.08 -3.35
N ASN A 157 13.76 -8.10 -3.75
CA ASN A 157 15.21 -8.21 -3.76
C ASN A 157 15.75 -7.28 -2.66
N PRO A 158 15.59 -7.65 -1.37
CA PRO A 158 16.16 -6.86 -0.29
C PRO A 158 17.68 -6.91 -0.41
N THR A 159 18.34 -5.77 -0.21
CA THR A 159 19.81 -5.68 -0.13
C THR A 159 20.28 -5.25 1.24
N ASN A 160 19.42 -4.57 2.01
CA ASN A 160 19.74 -4.16 3.37
C ASN A 160 18.60 -4.55 4.32
N ALA A 161 18.98 -4.90 5.54
CA ALA A 161 18.06 -5.18 6.65
C ALA A 161 18.43 -4.26 7.83
N PHE A 162 17.54 -3.36 8.22
CA PHE A 162 17.70 -2.60 9.45
C PHE A 162 17.13 -3.39 10.63
N GLN A 163 17.91 -3.53 11.69
CA GLN A 163 17.54 -4.31 12.87
C GLN A 163 17.56 -3.44 14.12
N CYS A 164 16.45 -3.41 14.87
CA CYS A 164 16.44 -2.81 16.20
C CYS A 164 17.06 -3.79 17.21
N ILE A 165 18.13 -3.37 17.87
CA ILE A 165 18.90 -4.23 18.81
C ILE A 165 18.51 -4.07 20.28
N THR A 166 17.64 -3.13 20.62
CA THR A 166 17.21 -2.88 22.01
C THR A 166 15.95 -3.64 22.42
N ASN A 167 15.23 -4.24 21.46
CA ASN A 167 14.05 -5.05 21.75
C ASN A 167 14.43 -6.50 22.08
N SER A 168 13.67 -7.14 22.97
CA SER A 168 13.85 -8.56 23.32
C SER A 168 13.65 -9.50 22.13
N GLU A 169 12.79 -9.10 21.17
CA GLU A 169 12.69 -9.71 19.85
C GLU A 169 13.20 -8.71 18.80
N SER A 170 14.09 -9.18 17.93
CA SER A 170 14.66 -8.33 16.89
C SER A 170 13.65 -8.03 15.79
N GLU A 171 13.19 -6.79 15.74
CA GLU A 171 12.44 -6.22 14.64
C GLU A 171 13.37 -5.91 13.46
N LEU A 172 12.91 -6.21 12.25
CA LEU A 172 13.61 -6.01 10.99
C LEU A 172 12.78 -5.17 10.03
N LEU A 173 13.48 -4.35 9.26
CA LEU A 173 12.96 -3.60 8.12
C LEU A 173 13.86 -3.83 6.92
N LEU A 174 13.31 -4.37 5.83
CA LEU A 174 14.07 -4.63 4.61
C LEU A 174 13.92 -3.49 3.62
N ILE A 175 15.03 -3.11 2.98
CA ILE A 175 15.07 -2.19 1.84
C ILE A 175 15.89 -2.77 0.68
N ASP A 176 15.62 -2.30 -0.53
CA ASP A 176 16.43 -2.57 -1.72
C ASP A 176 17.60 -1.57 -1.89
N GLU A 177 18.42 -1.79 -2.91
CA GLU A 177 19.62 -1.01 -3.24
C GLU A 177 19.32 0.46 -3.59
N LYS A 178 18.06 0.79 -3.87
CA LYS A 178 17.57 2.13 -4.19
C LYS A 178 16.92 2.80 -2.98
N ASN A 179 17.04 2.22 -1.79
CA ASN A 179 16.38 2.63 -0.55
C ASN A 179 14.86 2.56 -0.60
N HIS A 180 14.31 1.68 -1.45
CA HIS A 180 12.90 1.37 -1.42
C HIS A 180 12.64 0.33 -0.34
N LEU A 181 11.60 0.55 0.44
CA LEU A 181 11.10 -0.41 1.40
C LEU A 181 10.58 -1.66 0.72
N VAL A 182 11.05 -2.84 1.09
CA VAL A 182 10.57 -4.09 0.50
C VAL A 182 9.80 -4.97 1.48
N SER A 183 9.66 -4.52 2.72
CA SER A 183 8.88 -5.18 3.75
C SER A 183 8.26 -4.19 4.74
N PRO A 184 7.20 -4.58 5.46
CA PRO A 184 6.88 -3.93 6.71
C PRO A 184 7.94 -4.22 7.78
N ILE A 185 7.79 -3.60 8.95
CA ILE A 185 8.55 -4.01 10.14
C ILE A 185 7.98 -5.36 10.60
N PHE A 186 8.85 -6.36 10.78
CA PHE A 186 8.48 -7.70 11.23
C PHE A 186 9.53 -8.27 12.18
N PHE A 187 9.17 -9.28 12.97
CA PHE A 187 10.14 -9.99 13.81
C PHE A 187 10.99 -10.95 13.00
N SER A 188 12.31 -10.93 13.20
CA SER A 188 13.30 -11.78 12.53
C SER A 188 12.99 -13.27 12.54
N SER A 189 12.26 -13.76 13.55
CA SER A 189 11.80 -15.15 13.65
C SER A 189 10.82 -15.57 12.55
N ASN A 190 10.18 -14.63 11.87
CA ASN A 190 9.08 -14.90 10.93
C ASN A 190 9.54 -15.07 9.48
N ILE A 191 10.84 -14.97 9.21
CA ILE A 191 11.35 -14.93 7.84
C ILE A 191 12.67 -15.69 7.73
N ASN A 192 12.81 -16.48 6.67
CA ASN A 192 14.04 -17.19 6.34
C ASN A 192 14.80 -16.42 5.25
N LEU A 193 15.59 -15.42 5.66
CA LEU A 193 16.43 -14.65 4.74
C LEU A 193 17.81 -15.27 4.63
N ASP A 194 18.36 -15.30 3.42
CA ASP A 194 19.76 -15.62 3.20
C ASP A 194 20.63 -14.45 3.69
N PRO A 195 21.39 -14.60 4.80
CA PRO A 195 22.20 -13.50 5.34
C PRO A 195 23.36 -13.12 4.41
N SER A 196 23.74 -13.97 3.46
CA SER A 196 24.82 -13.70 2.51
C SER A 196 24.43 -12.70 1.41
N LEU A 197 23.13 -12.47 1.22
CA LEU A 197 22.57 -11.55 0.24
C LEU A 197 22.18 -10.19 0.85
N LEU A 198 22.37 -10.01 2.15
CA LEU A 198 21.90 -8.85 2.90
C LEU A 198 22.99 -8.16 3.71
N THR A 199 23.02 -6.84 3.62
CA THR A 199 23.77 -6.01 4.56
C THR A 199 22.89 -5.70 5.78
N LEU A 200 23.26 -6.26 6.94
CA LEU A 200 22.59 -5.98 8.21
C LEU A 200 23.08 -4.64 8.79
N ILE A 201 22.15 -3.74 9.09
CA ILE A 201 22.40 -2.42 9.68
C ILE A 201 21.68 -2.36 11.02
N LYS A 202 22.41 -2.10 12.11
CA LYS A 202 21.82 -2.06 13.46
C LYS A 202 21.38 -0.64 13.79
N VAL A 203 20.20 -0.52 14.40
CA VAL A 203 19.68 0.73 14.97
C VAL A 203 19.38 0.54 16.45
N GLU A 204 19.59 1.59 17.25
CA GLU A 204 19.47 1.50 18.70
C GLU A 204 18.03 1.65 19.17
N LYS A 205 17.19 2.42 18.47
CA LYS A 205 15.82 2.70 18.93
C LYS A 205 14.79 2.24 17.91
N PRO A 206 13.62 1.71 18.34
CA PRO A 206 12.52 1.37 17.43
C PRO A 206 12.09 2.56 16.55
N ASP A 207 12.10 3.78 17.10
CA ASP A 207 11.77 5.03 16.39
C ASP A 207 12.66 5.28 15.16
N GLU A 208 13.89 4.76 15.14
CA GLU A 208 14.78 4.84 13.98
C GLU A 208 14.30 3.92 12.85
N LEU A 209 13.83 2.71 13.16
CA LEU A 209 13.19 1.83 12.15
C LEU A 209 11.97 2.52 11.55
N TYR A 210 11.12 3.12 12.37
CA TYR A 210 9.96 3.87 11.87
C TYR A 210 10.37 5.07 11.02
N SER A 211 11.41 5.81 11.43
CA SER A 211 11.93 6.94 10.66
C SER A 211 12.51 6.50 9.31
N ILE A 212 13.24 5.39 9.27
CA ILE A 212 13.78 4.81 8.03
C ILE A 212 12.63 4.32 7.15
N GLN A 213 11.64 3.66 7.72
CA GLN A 213 10.44 3.23 7.00
C GLN A 213 9.74 4.44 6.37
N VAL A 214 9.47 5.50 7.15
CA VAL A 214 8.86 6.75 6.68
C VAL A 214 9.71 7.41 5.60
N LYS A 215 11.04 7.45 5.75
CA LYS A 215 11.93 8.03 4.75
C LYS A 215 11.91 7.22 3.44
N ALA A 216 12.05 5.90 3.54
CA ALA A 216 11.95 5.00 2.40
C ALA A 216 10.60 5.19 1.69
N LEU A 217 9.50 5.22 2.43
CA LEU A 217 8.16 5.55 1.94
C LEU A 217 8.06 6.89 1.21
N THR A 218 8.76 7.92 1.69
CA THR A 218 8.78 9.24 1.01
C THR A 218 9.67 9.25 -0.24
N MET A 219 10.67 8.36 -0.30
CA MET A 219 11.60 8.23 -1.43
C MET A 219 11.11 7.23 -2.49
N GLN A 220 10.14 6.40 -2.15
CA GLN A 220 9.80 5.20 -2.90
C GLN A 220 8.50 5.32 -3.68
N HIS A 221 8.56 4.82 -4.90
CA HIS A 221 7.40 4.40 -5.68
C HIS A 221 7.31 2.86 -5.64
N TYR A 222 6.69 2.36 -4.55
CA TYR A 222 6.05 1.04 -4.32
C TYR A 222 6.83 -0.18 -3.88
N TRP A 223 6.05 -1.13 -3.33
CA TRP A 223 6.32 -2.53 -2.92
C TRP A 223 6.33 -2.80 -1.39
N PHE A 224 5.17 -2.99 -0.76
CA PHE A 224 5.05 -3.70 0.54
C PHE A 224 4.44 -5.08 0.33
N ILE A 225 5.07 -6.17 0.77
CA ILE A 225 4.40 -7.46 0.99
C ILE A 225 4.75 -7.98 2.39
N PRO A 226 3.92 -8.84 2.98
CA PRO A 226 3.76 -9.00 4.42
C PRO A 226 4.16 -10.38 4.90
N LYS A 227 4.56 -10.41 6.17
CA LYS A 227 4.58 -11.47 7.21
C LYS A 227 4.87 -12.95 6.89
N SER A 228 4.89 -13.41 5.65
CA SER A 228 5.30 -14.77 5.28
C SER A 228 5.99 -14.75 3.92
N ILE A 229 7.31 -14.97 3.96
CA ILE A 229 8.12 -15.46 2.84
C ILE A 229 8.18 -16.98 2.97
#